data_AF-A0A0L8IEG9-F1
#
_entry.id   AF-A0A0L8IEG9-F1
#
_cell.length_a   1.000
_cell.length_b   1.000
_cell.length_c   1.000
_cell.angle_alpha   90.00
_cell.angle_beta   90.00
_cell.angle_gamma   90.00
#
_symmetry.space_group_name_H-M   'P 1'
#
loop_
_entity.id
_entity.type
_entity.pdbx_description
1 polymer ?
#
loop_
_entity_poly.entity_id
_entity_poly.type
_entity_poly.pdbx_seq_one_letter_code
_entity_poly.pdbx_strand_id
1 'polypeptide(L)'
;MPYVLVSTQIRLENGPTMVGDEWNDVELMEYLGASLCKELGTNYIEYRTPDPPRTVLNKLETKGYSMVGMAGVGQTCIWTMHKPAKESLDSLPRSVNSKESDSEEKVEVIDK
;
A
#
# COMPACT_ATOMS: atom_id res chain seq x y z
N MET A 1 -0.12 -4.69 -2.95
CA MET A 1 -1.52 -4.31 -2.63
C MET A 1 -1.53 -2.92 -2.00
N PRO A 2 -2.20 -1.93 -2.61
CA PRO A 2 -2.17 -0.54 -2.13
C PRO A 2 -2.98 -0.32 -0.86
N TYR A 3 -4.05 -1.09 -0.63
CA TYR A 3 -4.89 -0.96 0.56
C TYR A 3 -4.83 -2.21 1.43
N VAL A 4 -4.93 -2.01 2.74
CA VAL A 4 -5.06 -3.05 3.76
C VAL A 4 -6.13 -2.61 4.75
N LEU A 5 -7.05 -3.54 5.08
CA LEU A 5 -8.05 -3.34 6.12
C LEU A 5 -7.60 -4.12 7.36
N VAL A 6 -7.46 -3.41 8.47
CA VAL A 6 -7.14 -3.99 9.77
C VAL A 6 -8.37 -3.86 10.64
N SER A 7 -8.75 -4.91 11.36
CA SER A 7 -9.85 -4.83 12.30
C SER A 7 -9.61 -5.61 13.58
N THR A 8 -10.25 -5.18 14.65
CA THR A 8 -10.29 -5.94 15.90
C THR A 8 -11.62 -5.68 16.60
N GLN A 9 -12.08 -6.64 17.39
CA GLN A 9 -13.19 -6.42 18.29
C GLN A 9 -12.70 -5.78 19.59
N ILE A 10 -13.58 -5.10 20.32
CA ILE A 10 -13.20 -4.56 21.62
C ILE A 10 -12.76 -5.70 22.58
N ARG A 11 -11.78 -5.48 23.45
CA ARG A 11 -11.10 -4.21 23.74
C ARG A 11 -9.80 -4.05 22.95
N LEU A 12 -9.51 -2.81 22.53
CA LEU A 12 -8.43 -2.47 21.59
C LEU A 12 -7.00 -2.65 22.15
N GLU A 13 -6.88 -2.81 23.46
CA GLU A 13 -5.59 -3.02 24.13
C GLU A 13 -5.05 -4.44 23.93
N ASN A 14 -5.92 -5.38 23.50
CA ASN A 14 -5.59 -6.78 23.28
C ASN A 14 -5.85 -7.19 21.82
N GLY A 15 -5.17 -8.26 21.39
CA GLY A 15 -5.55 -8.98 20.18
C GLY A 15 -6.68 -9.99 20.43
N PRO A 16 -7.09 -10.74 19.40
CA PRO A 16 -6.46 -10.80 18.08
C PRO A 16 -6.84 -9.62 17.17
N THR A 17 -5.97 -9.32 16.20
CA THR A 17 -6.23 -8.36 15.13
C THR A 17 -6.31 -9.10 13.80
N MET A 18 -7.38 -8.88 13.05
CA MET A 18 -7.57 -9.35 11.68
C MET A 18 -6.87 -8.39 10.73
N VAL A 19 -6.00 -8.91 9.87
CA VAL A 19 -5.08 -8.08 9.06
C VAL A 19 -5.16 -8.32 7.56
N GLY A 20 -5.98 -9.29 7.13
CA GLY A 20 -6.15 -9.61 5.72
C GLY A 20 -7.05 -10.82 5.46
N ASP A 21 -7.34 -11.04 4.20
CA ASP A 21 -8.07 -12.19 3.64
C ASP A 21 -7.12 -13.20 2.96
N GLU A 22 -7.68 -14.24 2.35
CA GLU A 22 -6.90 -15.30 1.70
C GLU A 22 -6.05 -14.85 0.50
N TRP A 23 -6.33 -13.68 -0.08
CA TRP A 23 -5.59 -13.14 -1.22
C TRP A 23 -4.56 -12.09 -0.84
N ASN A 24 -4.39 -11.83 0.46
CA ASN A 24 -3.39 -10.89 0.94
C ASN A 24 -1.95 -11.40 0.72
N ASP A 25 -1.02 -10.44 0.68
CA ASP A 25 0.40 -10.68 0.40
C ASP A 25 1.01 -11.51 1.54
N VAL A 26 1.44 -12.73 1.22
CA VAL A 26 1.96 -13.69 2.19
C VAL A 26 3.18 -13.13 2.93
N GLU A 27 4.06 -12.39 2.25
CA GLU A 27 5.26 -11.80 2.87
C GLU A 27 4.87 -10.73 3.91
N LEU A 28 3.84 -9.93 3.59
CA LEU A 28 3.32 -8.93 4.51
C LEU A 28 2.67 -9.60 5.73
N MET A 29 1.88 -10.65 5.52
CA MET A 29 1.19 -11.37 6.60
C MET A 29 2.19 -12.07 7.53
N GLU A 30 3.24 -12.66 6.99
CA GLU A 30 4.34 -13.26 7.77
C GLU A 30 5.08 -12.19 8.61
N TYR A 31 5.38 -11.03 8.02
CA TYR A 31 5.98 -9.90 8.76
C TYR A 31 5.10 -9.40 9.91
N LEU A 32 3.78 -9.43 9.74
CA LEU A 32 2.83 -9.08 10.80
C LEU A 32 2.70 -10.17 11.88
N GLY A 33 3.29 -11.35 11.68
CA GLY A 33 3.14 -12.50 12.56
C GLY A 33 1.73 -13.08 12.51
N ALA A 34 1.04 -12.93 11.38
CA ALA A 34 -0.33 -13.39 11.21
C ALA A 34 -0.39 -14.84 10.72
N SER A 35 -1.41 -15.56 11.18
CA SER A 35 -1.70 -16.94 10.78
C SER A 35 -3.04 -16.99 10.05
N LEU A 36 -3.08 -17.80 8.99
CA LEU A 36 -4.30 -18.03 8.23
C LEU A 36 -5.29 -18.88 9.06
N CYS A 37 -6.46 -18.33 9.34
CA CYS A 37 -7.46 -18.90 10.24
C CYS A 37 -8.80 -19.06 9.53
N LYS A 38 -9.42 -20.24 9.63
CA LYS A 38 -10.79 -20.48 9.16
C LYS A 38 -11.69 -20.73 10.36
N GLU A 39 -12.61 -19.80 10.61
CA GLU A 39 -13.58 -19.94 11.69
C GLU A 39 -14.67 -20.95 11.30
N LEU A 40 -15.19 -21.68 12.29
CA LEU A 40 -16.21 -22.69 12.04
C LEU A 40 -17.49 -21.99 11.56
N GLY A 41 -18.03 -22.41 10.42
CA GLY A 41 -19.26 -21.86 9.86
C GLY A 41 -19.06 -20.64 8.95
N THR A 42 -17.81 -20.20 8.71
CA THR A 42 -17.50 -19.20 7.69
C THR A 42 -17.07 -19.85 6.37
N ASN A 43 -17.39 -19.19 5.27
CA ASN A 43 -16.98 -19.60 3.91
C ASN A 43 -15.70 -18.91 3.44
N TYR A 44 -15.06 -18.12 4.30
CA TYR A 44 -13.85 -17.37 4.01
C TYR A 44 -12.75 -17.69 5.02
N ILE A 45 -11.52 -17.38 4.64
CA ILE A 45 -10.33 -17.55 5.47
C ILE A 45 -9.69 -16.17 5.65
N GLU A 46 -9.18 -15.89 6.85
CA GLU A 46 -8.61 -14.59 7.18
C GLU A 46 -7.30 -14.74 7.96
N TYR A 47 -6.44 -13.74 7.82
CA TYR A 47 -5.21 -13.64 8.59
C TYR A 47 -5.47 -12.97 9.93
N ARG A 48 -5.12 -13.65 11.03
CA ARG A 48 -5.18 -13.13 12.40
C ARG A 48 -3.79 -13.10 13.02
N THR A 49 -3.46 -12.01 13.71
CA THR A 49 -2.29 -11.91 14.58
C THR A 49 -2.72 -11.74 16.03
N PRO A 50 -1.98 -12.32 17.01
CA PRO A 50 -2.27 -12.11 18.44
C PRO A 50 -1.96 -10.68 18.91
N ASP A 51 -1.25 -9.89 18.10
CA ASP A 51 -0.88 -8.53 18.44
C ASP A 51 -2.11 -7.61 18.52
N PRO A 52 -2.10 -6.60 19.42
CA PRO A 52 -3.13 -5.57 19.45
C PRO A 52 -3.02 -4.64 18.20
N PRO A 53 -4.12 -3.97 17.80
CA PRO A 53 -4.17 -3.15 16.59
C PRO A 53 -3.08 -2.07 16.56
N ARG A 54 -2.75 -1.46 17.70
CA ARG A 54 -1.66 -0.46 17.79
C ARG A 54 -0.32 -1.01 17.29
N THR A 55 0.03 -2.24 17.66
CA THR A 55 1.29 -2.86 17.22
C THR A 55 1.27 -3.14 15.72
N VAL A 56 0.13 -3.62 15.21
CA VAL A 56 -0.06 -3.88 13.77
C VAL A 56 0.06 -2.60 12.95
N LEU A 57 -0.60 -1.52 13.38
CA LEU A 57 -0.55 -0.23 12.68
C LEU A 57 0.86 0.33 12.62
N ASN A 58 1.64 0.23 13.71
CA ASN A 58 3.05 0.64 13.72
C ASN A 58 3.92 -0.19 12.75
N LYS A 59 3.68 -1.51 12.67
CA LYS A 59 4.37 -2.40 11.71
C LYS A 59 4.03 -2.00 10.26
N LEU A 60 2.76 -1.71 9.99
CA LEU A 60 2.31 -1.25 8.66
C LEU A 60 2.91 0.10 8.28
N GLU A 61 3.02 1.03 9.24
CA GLU A 61 3.68 2.32 9.02
C GLU A 61 5.16 2.13 8.62
N THR A 62 5.87 1.21 9.26
CA THR A 62 7.26 0.85 8.91
C THR A 62 7.38 0.29 7.47
N LYS A 63 6.31 -0.34 6.96
CA LYS A 63 6.24 -0.83 5.57
C LYS A 63 5.79 0.24 4.57
N GLY A 64 5.57 1.48 5.01
CA GLY A 64 5.19 2.62 4.19
C GLY A 64 3.68 2.74 3.94
N TYR A 65 2.86 2.16 4.81
CA TYR A 65 1.42 2.41 4.81
C TYR A 65 1.09 3.62 5.70
N SER A 66 0.08 4.40 5.30
CA SER A 66 -0.47 5.50 6.09
C SER A 66 -1.94 5.25 6.36
N MET A 67 -2.41 5.61 7.55
CA MET A 67 -3.84 5.50 7.89
C MET A 67 -4.63 6.55 7.09
N VAL A 68 -5.66 6.10 6.38
CA VAL A 68 -6.56 6.98 5.62
C VAL A 68 -7.95 7.12 6.25
N GLY A 69 -8.32 6.19 7.12
CA GLY A 69 -9.61 6.24 7.81
C GLY A 69 -9.74 5.20 8.91
N MET A 70 -10.67 5.47 9.82
CA MET A 70 -11.07 4.57 10.89
C MET A 70 -12.61 4.58 11.01
N ALA A 71 -13.19 3.41 11.23
CA ALA A 71 -14.62 3.25 11.45
C ALA A 71 -14.90 2.25 12.59
N GLY A 72 -16.00 2.46 13.30
CA GLY A 72 -16.55 1.51 14.26
C GLY A 72 -17.85 0.91 13.72
N VAL A 73 -17.97 -0.41 13.75
CA VAL A 73 -19.17 -1.16 13.35
C VAL A 73 -19.52 -2.15 14.46
N GLY A 74 -20.56 -1.85 15.24
CA GLY A 74 -20.94 -2.66 16.40
C GLY A 74 -19.83 -2.67 17.45
N GLN A 75 -19.24 -3.85 17.69
CA GLN A 75 -18.13 -4.05 18.62
C GLN A 75 -16.76 -4.11 17.92
N THR A 76 -16.72 -3.85 16.61
CA THR A 76 -15.52 -3.96 15.78
C THR A 76 -15.00 -2.58 15.40
N CYS A 77 -13.71 -2.35 15.56
CA CYS A 77 -13.01 -1.20 15.01
C CYS A 77 -12.25 -1.62 13.75
N ILE A 78 -12.27 -0.78 12.72
CA ILE A 78 -11.67 -1.02 11.41
C ILE A 78 -10.78 0.17 11.07
N TRP A 79 -9.56 -0.10 10.61
CA TRP A 79 -8.62 0.89 10.08
C TRP A 79 -8.28 0.58 8.64
N THR A 80 -8.37 1.60 7.81
CA THR A 80 -7.95 1.52 6.41
C THR A 80 -6.55 2.10 6.30
N MET A 81 -5.61 1.28 5.84
CA MET A 81 -4.21 1.62 5.62
C MET A 81 -3.94 1.65 4.13
N HIS A 82 -3.24 2.68 3.65
CA HIS A 82 -2.94 2.87 2.24
C HIS A 82 -1.43 3.07 2.01
N LYS A 83 -0.90 2.41 0.99
CA LYS A 83 0.43 2.61 0.45
C LYS A 83 0.29 2.94 -1.04
N PRO A 84 0.78 4.10 -1.51
CA PRO A 84 0.74 4.43 -2.92
C PRO A 84 1.35 3.31 -3.75
N ALA A 85 0.71 2.96 -4.87
CA ALA A 85 1.38 2.17 -5.88
C ALA A 85 2.66 2.92 -6.26
N LYS A 86 3.80 2.23 -6.34
CA LYS A 86 4.98 2.83 -6.95
C LYS A 86 4.54 3.26 -8.35
N GLU A 87 4.54 4.55 -8.63
CA GLU A 87 4.35 5.03 -9.99
C GLU A 87 5.38 4.29 -10.84
N SER A 88 4.90 3.45 -11.74
CA SER A 88 5.72 2.93 -12.81
C SER A 88 6.31 4.15 -13.51
N LEU A 89 7.64 4.22 -13.62
CA LEU A 89 8.36 5.28 -14.34
C LEU A 89 7.86 5.50 -15.79
N ASP A 90 6.98 4.63 -16.28
CA ASP A 90 6.29 4.72 -17.56
C ASP A 90 5.14 5.76 -17.62
N SER A 91 4.65 6.27 -16.50
CA SER A 91 3.57 7.29 -16.49
C SER A 91 4.05 8.74 -16.53
N LEU A 92 5.36 8.98 -16.54
CA LEU A 92 5.90 10.31 -16.79
C LEU A 92 5.66 10.67 -18.26
N PRO A 93 4.99 11.78 -18.59
CA PRO A 93 4.89 12.23 -19.96
C PRO A 93 6.30 12.50 -20.48
N ARG A 94 6.75 11.71 -21.48
CA ARG A 94 7.94 12.05 -22.26
C ARG A 94 7.67 13.42 -22.87
N SER A 95 8.33 14.46 -22.37
CA SER A 95 8.32 15.77 -22.99
C SER A 95 8.84 15.62 -24.43
N VAL A 96 7.93 15.62 -25.39
CA VAL A 96 8.24 15.71 -26.81
C VAL A 96 8.69 17.14 -27.07
N ASN A 97 10.00 17.38 -27.08
CA ASN A 97 10.55 18.54 -27.77
C ASN A 97 10.61 18.21 -29.27
N SER A 98 9.52 18.51 -29.98
CA SER A 98 9.50 18.62 -31.43
C SER A 98 10.22 19.91 -31.85
N LYS A 99 11.22 19.74 -32.72
CA LYS A 99 12.01 20.77 -33.39
C LYS A 99 11.21 21.53 -34.46
N GLU A 100 11.87 22.58 -34.97
CA GLU A 100 11.75 23.32 -36.25
C GLU A 100 11.39 24.80 -36.03
N SER A 101 12.13 25.77 -36.57
CA SER A 101 12.52 25.86 -37.99
C SER A 101 13.81 26.66 -38.26
N ASP A 102 14.41 26.32 -39.39
CA ASP A 102 15.51 26.94 -40.14
C ASP A 102 15.53 28.47 -40.24
N SER A 103 16.74 29.02 -40.33
CA SER A 103 17.08 29.97 -41.39
C SER A 103 18.58 29.90 -41.70
N GLU A 104 18.88 29.48 -42.92
CA GLU A 104 20.17 29.56 -43.59
C GLU A 104 20.69 31.02 -43.65
N GLU A 105 21.97 31.25 -43.35
CA GLU A 105 22.72 32.32 -44.01
C GLU A 105 24.20 31.91 -44.21
N LYS A 106 24.71 32.30 -45.38
CA LYS A 106 25.91 31.83 -46.07
C LYS A 106 27.26 32.22 -45.44
N VAL A 107 28.19 31.27 -45.50
CA VAL A 107 29.57 31.32 -46.05
C VAL A 107 30.45 32.55 -45.76
N GLU A 108 31.60 32.35 -45.10
CA GLU A 108 32.91 32.71 -45.68
C GLU A 108 34.08 31.93 -45.06
N VAL A 109 34.94 31.41 -45.94
CA VAL A 109 36.16 30.63 -45.69
C VAL A 109 37.34 31.59 -45.64
N ILE A 110 38.18 31.57 -44.58
CA ILE A 110 39.61 31.93 -44.72
C ILE A 110 40.45 31.11 -43.72
N ASP A 111 41.36 30.29 -44.28
CA ASP A 111 42.47 29.62 -43.60
C ASP A 111 43.51 30.61 -43.03
N LYS A 112 44.02 30.32 -41.83
CA LYS A 112 45.46 30.28 -41.50
C LYS A 112 45.73 29.78 -40.09
#